data_AF-A0A086PIK3-F1
#
_entry.id   AF-A0A086PIK3-F1
#
_cell.length_a   1.000
_cell.length_b   1.000
_cell.length_c   1.000
_cell.angle_alpha   90.00
_cell.angle_beta   90.00
_cell.angle_gamma   90.00
#
_symmetry.space_group_name_H-M   'P 1'
#
loop_
_entity.id
_entity.type
_entity.pdbx_description
1 polymer ?
#
loop_
_entity_poly.entity_id
_entity_poly.type
_entity_poly.pdbx_seq_one_letter_code
_entity_poly.pdbx_strand_id
1 'polypeptide(L)'
;VDLTAIDTEVLLKRLVERELARRKSIGAFRKGQFLCKTHFLAYQGRSAAPTIFDADLGFSYGYTAAVLVDGGCTGYMAQISNLVGQPAEWSVSAVPFTCLVDVQPVKTSTVTPLHHKVAHLRQGHLHQHGRQVWSPAQASPATHATHHYCGPALGETGGNGQPEGD
;
A
#
# COMPACT_ATOMS: atom_id res chain seq x y z
N VAL A 1 21.08 6.64 10.28
CA VAL A 1 21.30 5.42 9.46
C VAL A 1 20.26 5.45 8.37
N ASP A 2 20.68 5.43 7.12
CA ASP A 2 19.75 5.32 6.00
C ASP A 2 19.28 3.87 5.89
N LEU A 3 17.98 3.64 6.06
CA LEU A 3 17.38 2.30 6.01
C LEU A 3 17.14 1.83 4.58
N THR A 4 17.10 2.75 3.60
CA THR A 4 16.90 2.41 2.19
C THR A 4 18.15 1.81 1.56
N ALA A 5 19.33 2.07 2.15
CA ALA A 5 20.61 1.52 1.74
C ALA A 5 20.89 0.11 2.30
N ILE A 6 20.00 -0.44 3.14
CA ILE A 6 20.17 -1.77 3.73
C ILE A 6 19.35 -2.78 2.93
N ASP A 7 20.01 -3.68 2.21
CA ASP A 7 19.40 -4.81 1.49
C ASP A 7 18.92 -5.88 2.49
N THR A 8 17.81 -5.59 3.17
CA THR A 8 17.25 -6.45 4.24
C THR A 8 16.97 -7.87 3.78
N GLU A 9 16.56 -8.06 2.53
CA GLU A 9 16.30 -9.36 1.91
C GLU A 9 17.60 -10.16 1.70
N VAL A 10 18.70 -9.49 1.39
CA VAL A 10 20.03 -10.11 1.27
C VAL A 10 20.57 -10.47 2.65
N LEU A 11 20.36 -9.60 3.65
CA LEU A 11 20.69 -9.90 5.04
C LEU A 11 19.92 -11.13 5.52
N LEU A 12 18.61 -11.20 5.28
CA LEU A 12 17.77 -12.32 5.68
C LEU A 12 18.22 -13.62 4.98
N LYS A 13 18.51 -13.56 3.68
CA LYS A 13 19.09 -14.70 2.94
C LYS A 13 20.35 -15.24 3.63
N ARG A 14 21.30 -14.37 3.98
CA ARG A 14 22.56 -14.76 4.65
C ARG A 14 22.32 -15.39 6.03
N LEU A 15 21.36 -14.87 6.81
CA LEU A 15 21.00 -15.44 8.11
C LEU A 15 20.41 -16.85 7.96
N VAL A 16 19.55 -17.06 6.97
CA VAL A 16 18.96 -18.38 6.67
C VAL A 16 20.02 -19.37 6.17
N GLU A 17 20.92 -18.94 5.28
CA GLU A 17 22.03 -19.78 4.80
C GLU A 17 22.91 -20.26 5.96
N ARG A 18 23.27 -19.35 6.87
CA ARG A 18 24.07 -19.67 8.06
C ARG A 18 23.35 -20.65 8.99
N GLU A 19 22.07 -20.43 9.24
CA GLU A 19 21.27 -21.30 10.10
C GLU A 19 21.08 -22.70 9.48
N LEU A 20 20.85 -22.80 8.17
CA LEU A 20 20.73 -24.08 7.48
C LEU A 20 22.08 -24.83 7.43
N ALA A 21 23.20 -24.13 7.29
CA ALA A 21 24.53 -24.72 7.40
C ALA A 21 24.77 -25.31 8.79
N ARG A 22 24.40 -24.58 9.85
CA ARG A 22 24.45 -25.08 11.24
C ARG A 22 23.54 -26.30 11.44
N ARG A 23 22.34 -26.31 10.86
CA ARG A 23 21.43 -27.47 10.96
C ARG A 23 21.93 -28.69 10.20
N LYS A 24 22.66 -28.50 9.09
CA LYS A 24 23.34 -29.58 8.37
C LYS A 24 24.42 -30.23 9.23
N SER A 25 25.24 -29.44 9.92
CA SER A 25 26.35 -29.99 10.73
C SER A 25 25.87 -30.83 11.91
N ILE A 26 24.75 -30.46 12.54
CA ILE A 26 24.14 -31.24 13.64
C ILE A 26 23.21 -32.38 13.15
N GLY A 27 23.13 -32.62 11.84
CA GLY A 27 22.27 -33.67 11.26
C GLY A 27 20.76 -33.42 11.36
N ALA A 28 20.34 -32.20 11.72
CA ALA A 28 18.94 -31.77 11.80
C ALA A 28 18.36 -31.34 10.44
N PHE A 29 19.20 -31.08 9.44
CA PHE A 29 18.79 -30.82 8.06
C PHE A 29 19.47 -31.84 7.12
N ARG A 30 18.75 -32.90 6.75
CA ARG A 30 19.31 -34.08 6.07
C ARG A 30 19.14 -34.11 4.56
N LYS A 31 18.06 -33.52 4.03
CA LYS A 31 17.72 -33.55 2.61
C LYS A 31 17.24 -32.16 2.17
N GLY A 32 17.86 -31.62 1.12
CA GLY A 32 17.46 -30.36 0.49
C GLY A 32 18.62 -29.41 0.16
N GLN A 33 18.42 -28.60 -0.87
CA GLN A 33 19.28 -27.47 -1.21
C GLN A 33 18.46 -26.19 -1.04
N PHE A 34 19.02 -25.20 -0.33
CA PHE A 34 18.39 -23.89 -0.22
C PHE A 34 18.85 -23.04 -1.40
N LEU A 35 17.90 -22.63 -2.24
CA LEU A 35 18.12 -21.71 -3.35
C LEU A 35 17.23 -20.50 -3.12
N CYS A 36 17.85 -19.33 -2.96
CA CYS A 36 17.14 -18.10 -2.67
C CYS A 36 17.52 -17.01 -3.68
N LYS A 37 16.49 -16.47 -4.33
CA LYS A 37 16.55 -15.27 -5.17
C LYS A 37 15.89 -14.12 -4.42
N THR A 38 16.62 -13.04 -4.26
CA THR A 38 16.15 -11.80 -3.65
C THR A 38 15.62 -10.87 -4.73
N HIS A 39 14.56 -10.13 -4.42
CA HIS A 39 13.96 -9.15 -5.33
C HIS A 39 13.71 -7.87 -4.55
N PHE A 40 14.10 -6.74 -5.13
CA PHE A 40 13.87 -5.42 -4.56
C PHE A 40 13.00 -4.62 -5.54
N LEU A 41 11.76 -4.33 -5.16
CA LEU A 41 10.74 -3.76 -6.06
C LEU A 41 10.35 -2.32 -5.70
N ALA A 42 11.10 -1.63 -4.84
CA ALA A 42 10.65 -0.36 -4.24
C ALA A 42 10.57 0.84 -5.22
N TYR A 43 11.32 0.81 -6.33
CA TYR A 43 11.38 1.92 -7.28
C TYR A 43 10.39 1.78 -8.44
N GLN A 44 10.03 0.55 -8.83
CA GLN A 44 9.23 0.29 -10.02
C GLN A 44 7.80 0.88 -9.92
N GLY A 45 7.26 0.99 -8.70
CA GLY A 45 5.92 1.51 -8.48
C GLY A 45 5.81 3.04 -8.34
N ARG A 46 6.91 3.79 -8.17
CA ARG A 46 6.86 5.23 -7.82
C ARG A 46 6.54 6.16 -9.00
N SER A 47 6.73 5.66 -10.21
CA SER A 47 6.48 6.41 -11.46
C SER A 47 5.80 5.53 -12.50
N ALA A 48 5.07 4.52 -12.04
CA ALA A 48 4.15 3.78 -12.89
C ALA A 48 2.98 4.69 -13.28
N ALA A 49 2.30 4.35 -14.38
CA ALA A 49 1.07 5.03 -14.75
C ALA A 49 0.02 4.87 -13.62
N PRO A 50 -0.71 5.94 -13.24
CA PRO A 50 -1.63 5.93 -12.12
C PRO A 50 -2.80 4.99 -12.40
N THR A 51 -3.34 4.33 -11.37
CA THR A 51 -4.56 3.56 -11.54
C THR A 51 -5.75 4.45 -11.91
N ILE A 52 -6.87 3.91 -12.40
CA ILE A 52 -8.10 4.70 -12.63
C ILE A 52 -8.49 5.43 -11.32
N PHE A 53 -8.42 4.71 -10.21
CA PHE A 53 -8.65 5.26 -8.88
C PHE A 53 -7.69 6.42 -8.55
N ASP A 54 -6.38 6.25 -8.73
CA ASP A 54 -5.40 7.31 -8.44
C ASP A 54 -5.55 8.52 -9.37
N ALA A 55 -5.97 8.29 -10.63
CA ALA A 55 -6.24 9.36 -11.59
C ALA A 55 -7.45 10.21 -11.16
N ASP A 56 -8.58 9.56 -10.84
CA ASP A 56 -9.79 10.24 -10.37
C ASP A 56 -9.54 10.95 -9.03
N LEU A 57 -8.82 10.29 -8.12
CA LEU A 57 -8.48 10.85 -6.82
C LEU A 57 -7.55 12.06 -6.94
N GLY A 58 -6.50 11.94 -7.75
CA GLY A 58 -5.55 13.03 -8.01
C GLY A 58 -6.23 14.24 -8.65
N PHE A 59 -7.10 14.02 -9.63
CA PHE A 59 -7.88 15.08 -10.26
C PHE A 59 -8.81 15.76 -9.26
N SER A 60 -9.56 14.98 -8.47
CA SER A 60 -10.47 15.49 -7.45
C SER A 60 -9.76 16.34 -6.40
N TYR A 61 -8.55 15.94 -5.96
CA TYR A 61 -7.74 16.73 -5.04
C TYR A 61 -7.30 18.06 -5.65
N GLY A 62 -6.80 18.04 -6.90
CA GLY A 62 -6.39 19.25 -7.61
C GLY A 62 -7.54 20.23 -7.80
N TYR A 63 -8.70 19.72 -8.20
CA TYR A 63 -9.92 20.53 -8.37
C TYR A 63 -10.39 21.14 -7.04
N THR A 64 -10.41 20.34 -5.97
CA THR A 64 -10.76 20.82 -4.62
C THR A 64 -9.81 21.93 -4.16
N ALA A 65 -8.50 21.76 -4.38
CA ALA A 65 -7.52 22.79 -4.04
C ALA A 65 -7.76 24.09 -4.81
N ALA A 66 -8.11 24.01 -6.10
CA ALA A 66 -8.45 25.19 -6.89
C ALA A 66 -9.68 25.92 -6.34
N VAL A 67 -10.73 25.20 -5.95
CA VAL A 67 -11.93 25.79 -5.31
C VAL A 67 -11.58 26.47 -3.98
N LEU A 68 -10.71 25.88 -3.16
CA LEU A 68 -10.26 26.49 -1.90
C LEU A 68 -9.49 27.79 -2.14
N VAL A 69 -8.62 27.81 -3.15
CA VAL A 69 -7.84 29.00 -3.52
C VAL A 69 -8.75 30.11 -4.04
N ASP A 70 -9.71 29.77 -4.91
CA ASP A 70 -10.71 30.72 -5.43
C ASP A 70 -11.58 31.32 -4.31
N GLY A 71 -11.94 30.50 -3.31
CA GLY A 71 -12.64 30.94 -2.10
C GLY A 71 -11.77 31.71 -1.09
N GLY A 72 -10.48 31.94 -1.37
CA GLY A 72 -9.55 32.65 -0.48
C GLY A 72 -9.17 31.86 0.79
N CYS A 73 -9.44 30.56 0.83
CA CYS A 73 -9.12 29.70 1.98
C CYS A 73 -7.63 29.31 1.96
N THR A 74 -6.87 29.74 2.97
CA THR A 74 -5.44 29.42 3.13
C THR A 74 -5.18 28.55 4.36
N GLY A 75 -4.10 27.77 4.33
CA GLY A 75 -3.73 26.87 5.44
C GLY A 75 -4.65 25.66 5.59
N TYR A 76 -5.45 25.34 4.58
CA TYR A 76 -6.30 24.16 4.53
C TYR A 76 -5.68 23.08 3.62
N MET A 77 -5.85 21.82 4.01
CA MET A 77 -5.57 20.64 3.20
C MET A 77 -6.89 20.11 2.63
N ALA A 78 -6.94 19.87 1.32
CA ALA A 78 -8.08 19.20 0.69
C ALA A 78 -8.21 17.78 1.26
N GLN A 79 -9.43 17.34 1.54
CA GLN A 79 -9.74 16.03 2.08
C GLN A 79 -10.88 15.40 1.28
N ILE A 80 -10.69 14.16 0.85
CA ILE A 80 -11.71 13.38 0.14
C ILE A 80 -11.98 12.12 0.96
N SER A 81 -13.24 11.82 1.21
CA SER A 81 -13.70 10.65 1.97
C SER A 81 -14.73 9.85 1.18
N ASN A 82 -15.09 8.67 1.70
CA ASN A 82 -15.95 7.68 1.03
C ASN A 82 -15.30 7.04 -0.21
N LEU A 83 -13.97 6.85 -0.18
CA LEU A 83 -13.16 6.33 -1.31
C LEU A 83 -13.43 4.88 -1.71
N VAL A 84 -14.23 4.14 -0.94
CA VAL A 84 -14.66 2.77 -1.29
C VAL A 84 -15.79 2.81 -2.32
N GLY A 85 -16.63 3.85 -2.30
CA GLY A 85 -17.69 4.06 -3.28
C GLY A 85 -17.15 4.56 -4.60
N GLN A 86 -18.05 4.70 -5.58
CA GLN A 86 -17.71 5.27 -6.88
C GLN A 86 -17.29 6.75 -6.74
N PRO A 87 -16.48 7.30 -7.67
CA PRO A 87 -16.04 8.70 -7.60
C PRO A 87 -17.16 9.72 -7.42
N ALA A 88 -18.35 9.47 -7.97
CA ALA A 88 -19.52 10.33 -7.83
C ALA A 88 -20.08 10.40 -6.39
N GLU A 89 -19.77 9.41 -5.55
CA GLU A 89 -20.23 9.31 -4.15
C GLU A 89 -19.18 9.86 -3.16
N TRP A 90 -18.03 10.33 -3.67
CA TRP A 90 -16.98 10.86 -2.82
C TRP A 90 -17.41 12.18 -2.19
N SER A 91 -17.11 12.34 -0.91
CA SER A 91 -17.38 13.58 -0.18
C SER A 91 -16.10 14.39 -0.08
N VAL A 92 -16.18 15.66 -0.50
CA VAL A 92 -15.07 16.61 -0.52
C VAL A 92 -15.20 17.58 0.64
N SER A 93 -14.10 17.81 1.35
CA SER A 93 -14.01 18.74 2.47
C SER A 93 -12.60 19.32 2.56
N ALA A 94 -12.35 20.16 3.58
CA ALA A 94 -11.04 20.73 3.85
C ALA A 94 -10.74 20.73 5.34
N VAL A 95 -9.49 20.42 5.70
CA VAL A 95 -9.03 20.34 7.10
C VAL A 95 -7.94 21.38 7.33
N PRO A 96 -8.01 22.20 8.41
CA PRO A 96 -6.92 23.09 8.76
C PRO A 96 -5.62 22.29 8.96
N PHE A 97 -4.57 22.67 8.24
CA PHE A 97 -3.29 21.96 8.24
C PHE A 97 -2.66 21.88 9.63
N THR A 98 -2.87 22.90 10.46
CA THR A 98 -2.36 22.97 11.84
C THR A 98 -2.90 21.86 12.74
N CYS A 99 -4.08 21.31 12.46
CA CYS A 99 -4.64 20.19 13.21
C CYS A 99 -3.92 18.86 12.93
N LEU A 100 -3.12 18.78 11.86
CA LEU A 100 -2.42 17.57 11.42
C LEU A 100 -0.93 17.58 11.82
N VAL A 101 -0.40 18.73 12.23
CA VAL A 101 1.01 18.91 12.54
C VAL A 101 1.23 18.97 14.05
N ASP A 102 2.24 18.24 14.51
CA ASP A 102 2.73 18.26 15.88
C ASP A 102 4.19 18.70 15.86
N VAL A 103 4.56 19.66 16.70
CA VAL A 103 5.93 20.22 16.72
C VAL A 103 6.80 19.33 17.61
N GLN A 104 7.71 18.59 16.98
CA GLN A 104 8.68 17.76 17.69
C GLN A 104 10.02 18.50 17.82
N PRO A 105 10.62 18.56 19.03
CA PRO A 105 11.92 19.20 19.21
C PRO A 105 13.01 18.42 18.46
N VAL A 106 13.84 19.13 17.69
CA VAL A 106 14.98 18.55 16.98
C VAL A 106 16.02 18.13 18.01
N LYS A 107 16.19 16.82 18.22
CA LYS A 107 17.22 16.28 19.12
C LYS A 107 18.60 16.44 18.48
N THR A 108 19.36 17.44 18.92
CA THR A 108 20.81 17.46 18.77
C THR A 108 21.40 16.29 19.57
N SER A 109 21.86 15.26 18.85
CA SER A 109 22.72 14.18 19.37
C SER A 109 22.30 13.54 20.71
N THR A 110 21.22 12.78 20.74
CA THR A 110 21.14 11.56 21.56
C THR A 110 20.14 10.64 20.89
N VAL A 111 20.63 9.52 20.36
CA VAL A 111 19.80 8.48 19.75
C VAL A 111 18.78 8.01 20.77
N THR A 112 17.55 8.48 20.62
CA THR A 112 16.37 7.90 21.27
C THR A 112 15.61 7.21 20.16
N PRO A 113 15.22 5.93 20.32
CA PRO A 113 14.44 5.25 19.31
C PRO A 113 13.15 6.06 19.09
N LEU A 114 12.88 6.39 17.83
CA LEU A 114 11.65 7.03 17.40
C LEU A 114 10.48 6.18 17.90
N HIS A 115 9.74 6.68 18.89
CA HIS A 115 8.34 6.32 19.02
C HIS A 115 7.66 6.87 17.77
N HIS A 116 7.62 6.08 16.70
CA HIS A 116 6.57 6.25 15.71
C HIS A 116 5.26 6.30 16.50
N LYS A 117 4.51 7.40 16.38
CA LYS A 117 3.06 7.32 16.60
C LYS A 117 2.59 6.27 15.60
N VAL A 118 2.54 5.01 16.05
CA VAL A 118 1.66 4.02 15.44
C VAL A 118 0.32 4.70 15.57
N ALA A 119 -0.19 5.24 14.46
CA ALA A 119 -1.59 5.56 14.39
C ALA A 119 -2.26 4.30 14.91
N HIS A 120 -2.96 4.42 16.03
CA HIS A 120 -3.88 3.40 16.49
C HIS A 120 -4.98 3.40 15.42
N LEU A 121 -4.68 2.87 14.23
CA LEU A 121 -5.66 2.28 13.38
C LEU A 121 -6.35 1.33 14.34
N ARG A 122 -7.58 1.69 14.74
CA ARG A 122 -8.55 0.68 15.08
C ARG A 122 -8.38 -0.37 13.98
N GLN A 123 -7.81 -1.50 14.35
CA GLN A 123 -7.74 -2.65 13.48
C GLN A 123 -9.20 -2.94 13.13
N GLY A 124 -9.67 -2.39 12.02
CA GLY A 124 -10.74 -3.02 11.27
C GLY A 124 -10.29 -4.46 11.13
N HIS A 125 -11.13 -5.35 11.62
CA HIS A 125 -10.91 -6.79 11.75
C HIS A 125 -10.50 -7.45 10.43
N LEU A 126 -9.26 -7.27 9.96
CA LEU A 126 -8.81 -7.90 8.70
C LEU A 126 -7.49 -8.66 8.80
N HIS A 127 -6.68 -8.47 9.85
CA HIS A 127 -5.36 -9.12 9.92
C HIS A 127 -5.16 -10.17 11.02
N GLN A 128 -6.14 -10.40 11.90
CA GLN A 128 -6.01 -11.49 12.89
C GLN A 128 -6.61 -12.83 12.43
N HIS A 129 -7.47 -12.86 11.40
CA HIS A 129 -8.10 -14.09 10.89
C HIS A 129 -7.33 -14.84 9.79
N GLY A 130 -6.14 -14.38 9.42
CA GLY A 130 -5.40 -14.90 8.25
C GLY A 130 -4.01 -15.48 8.54
N ARG A 131 -3.63 -15.72 9.81
CA ARG A 131 -2.43 -16.54 10.10
C ARG A 131 -2.74 -18.04 10.07
N GLN A 132 -3.62 -18.47 9.18
CA GLN A 132 -3.44 -19.81 8.65
C GLN A 132 -2.15 -19.73 7.83
N VAL A 133 -1.13 -20.45 8.28
CA VAL A 133 0.02 -20.77 7.46
C VAL A 133 -0.55 -21.17 6.09
N TRP A 134 -0.28 -20.38 5.05
CA TRP A 134 -0.56 -20.83 3.68
C TRP A 134 0.22 -22.13 3.51
N SER A 135 -0.48 -23.25 3.69
CA SER A 135 0.02 -24.55 3.29
C SER A 135 0.15 -24.47 1.77
N PRO A 136 1.35 -24.69 1.20
CA PRO A 136 1.54 -24.65 -0.26
C PRO A 136 0.60 -25.62 -1.00
N ALA A 137 0.03 -26.60 -0.31
CA ALA A 137 -0.88 -27.58 -0.87
C ALA A 137 -2.30 -27.03 -1.16
N GLN A 138 -2.68 -25.86 -0.64
CA GLN A 138 -4.08 -25.36 -0.71
C GLN A 138 -4.23 -23.91 -1.20
N ALA A 139 -3.13 -23.16 -1.35
CA ALA A 139 -3.18 -21.80 -1.88
C ALA A 139 -2.98 -21.81 -3.39
N SER A 140 -4.05 -21.59 -4.16
CA SER A 140 -3.87 -21.12 -5.55
C SER A 140 -3.33 -19.68 -5.46
N PRO A 141 -2.21 -19.34 -6.11
CA PRO A 141 -1.75 -17.96 -6.13
C PRO A 141 -2.85 -17.10 -6.76
N ALA A 142 -3.37 -16.13 -6.01
CA ALA A 142 -4.17 -15.08 -6.60
C ALA A 142 -3.29 -14.37 -7.63
N THR A 143 -3.55 -14.63 -8.92
CA THR A 143 -2.85 -13.97 -10.02
C THR A 143 -3.53 -12.63 -10.22
N HIS A 144 -2.96 -11.58 -9.64
CA HIS A 144 -3.38 -10.22 -9.95
C HIS A 144 -2.88 -9.89 -11.37
N ALA A 145 -3.81 -9.56 -12.26
CA ALA A 145 -3.51 -9.15 -13.62
C ALA A 145 -2.90 -7.74 -13.65
N THR A 146 -2.28 -7.39 -14.78
CA THR A 146 -1.85 -6.02 -15.09
C THR A 146 -3.02 -5.05 -14.96
N HIS A 147 -2.77 -3.84 -14.48
CA HIS A 147 -3.81 -2.79 -14.43
C HIS A 147 -4.40 -2.52 -15.82
N HIS A 148 -5.73 -2.54 -15.93
CA HIS A 148 -6.46 -2.29 -17.18
C HIS A 148 -7.07 -0.88 -17.13
N TYR A 149 -6.85 -0.10 -18.19
CA TYR A 149 -7.42 1.25 -18.35
C TYR A 149 -8.71 1.25 -19.18
N CYS A 150 -8.90 0.23 -20.01
CA CYS A 150 -10.07 0.09 -20.87
C CYS A 150 -10.74 -1.27 -20.58
N GLY A 151 -12.06 -1.25 -20.46
CA GLY A 151 -12.87 -2.43 -20.13
C GLY A 151 -14.12 -2.03 -19.35
N PRO A 152 -15.03 -2.98 -19.11
CA PRO A 152 -16.22 -2.74 -18.32
C PRO A 152 -15.84 -2.38 -16.89
N ALA A 153 -16.61 -1.48 -16.27
CA ALA A 153 -16.47 -1.21 -14.85
C ALA A 153 -16.76 -2.49 -14.05
N LEU A 154 -15.99 -2.75 -13.00
CA LEU A 154 -16.21 -3.90 -12.11
C LEU A 154 -17.59 -3.78 -11.46
N GLY A 155 -18.53 -4.63 -11.87
CA GLY A 155 -19.93 -4.62 -11.40
C GLY A 155 -20.96 -4.35 -12.48
N GLU A 156 -20.56 -3.90 -13.68
CA GLU A 156 -21.46 -3.80 -14.83
C GLU A 156 -21.49 -5.14 -15.58
N THR A 157 -22.28 -6.08 -15.08
CA THR A 157 -22.75 -7.18 -15.94
C THR A 157 -23.71 -6.59 -16.95
N GLY A 158 -23.37 -6.71 -18.24
CA GLY A 158 -24.10 -6.12 -19.37
C GLY A 158 -25.61 -6.21 -19.22
N GLY A 159 -26.25 -5.04 -19.13
CA GLY A 159 -27.69 -4.92 -19.28
C GLY A 159 -28.09 -5.43 -20.67
N ASN A 160 -29.08 -6.33 -20.70
CA ASN A 160 -29.73 -6.81 -21.91
C ASN A 160 -29.97 -5.65 -22.88
N GLY A 161 -29.45 -5.76 -24.09
CA GLY A 161 -29.91 -4.95 -25.21
C GLY A 161 -31.41 -5.19 -25.39
N GLN A 162 -32.21 -4.15 -25.13
CA GLN A 162 -33.57 -4.09 -25.62
C GLN A 162 -33.48 -3.83 -27.14
N PRO A 163 -34.14 -4.63 -27.99
CA PRO A 163 -34.20 -4.31 -29.40
C PRO A 163 -35.01 -3.02 -29.56
N GLU A 164 -34.42 -2.01 -30.21
CA GLU A 164 -35.21 -0.92 -30.78
C GLU A 164 -36.15 -1.55 -31.82
N GLY A 165 -37.44 -1.47 -31.55
CA GLY A 165 -38.49 -1.78 -32.52
C GLY A 165 -38.75 -0.56 -33.37
N ASP A 166 -38.86 -0.81 -34.68
CA ASP A 166 -39.31 0.13 -35.72
C ASP A 166 -40.67 0.80 -35.40
#